data_AF-A0A416DGF4-F1
#
_entry.id   AF-A0A416DGF4-F1
#
_cell.length_a   1.000
_cell.length_b   1.000
_cell.length_c   1.000
_cell.angle_alpha   90.00
_cell.angle_beta   90.00
_cell.angle_gamma   90.00
#
_symmetry.space_group_name_H-M   'P 1'
#
loop_
_entity.id
_entity.type
_entity.pdbx_description
1 polymer ?
#
loop_
_entity_poly.entity_id
_entity_poly.type
_entity_poly.pdbx_seq_one_letter_code
_entity_poly.pdbx_strand_id
1 'polypeptide(L)'
;MAVWCVWLAVFVVCIGLEAASMALTSIWFAGGALIACVLSIAGVNLYIQMAVFVVVSFLLLYSTRPLALRYINQKTVRTNVDALVGKKARVTAEIDNDEARGTAMVSGQEWTARSADGSRIPKDTMVQIQAVSGVKLIVSKCKEE
;
A
#
# COMPACT_ATOMS: atom_id res chain seq x y z
N MET A 1 -23.93 -4.95 39.07
CA MET A 1 -24.02 -4.73 37.61
C MET A 1 -23.49 -5.95 36.90
N ALA A 2 -24.18 -6.42 35.88
CA ALA A 2 -23.76 -7.62 35.17
C ALA A 2 -22.52 -7.33 34.31
N VAL A 3 -21.46 -8.13 34.48
CA VAL A 3 -20.13 -7.88 33.90
C VAL A 3 -20.15 -7.83 32.36
N TRP A 4 -21.10 -8.52 31.73
CA TRP A 4 -21.32 -8.47 30.28
C TRP A 4 -21.69 -7.07 29.78
N CYS A 5 -22.41 -6.26 30.57
CA CYS A 5 -22.77 -4.90 30.19
C CYS A 5 -21.52 -4.00 30.06
N VAL A 6 -20.51 -4.24 30.89
CA VAL A 6 -19.24 -3.49 30.87
C VAL A 6 -18.49 -3.80 29.58
N TRP A 7 -18.37 -5.07 29.21
CA TRP A 7 -17.70 -5.48 27.97
C TRP A 7 -18.42 -4.99 26.71
N LEU A 8 -19.75 -4.99 26.73
CA LEU A 8 -20.57 -4.46 25.63
C LEU A 8 -20.40 -2.94 25.50
N ALA A 9 -20.35 -2.20 26.61
CA ALA A 9 -20.07 -0.77 26.59
C ALA A 9 -18.67 -0.47 26.02
N VAL A 10 -17.65 -1.23 26.44
CA VAL A 10 -16.28 -1.11 25.90
C VAL A 10 -16.27 -1.38 24.39
N PHE A 11 -16.97 -2.41 23.92
CA PHE A 11 -17.10 -2.73 22.49
C PHE A 11 -17.68 -1.56 21.69
N VAL A 12 -18.79 -0.98 22.16
CA VAL A 12 -19.46 0.16 21.50
C VAL A 12 -18.56 1.39 21.47
N VAL A 13 -17.89 1.70 22.59
CA VAL A 13 -16.96 2.84 22.67
C VAL A 13 -15.77 2.64 21.72
N CYS A 14 -15.19 1.45 21.66
CA CYS A 14 -14.10 1.15 20.72
C CYS A 14 -14.53 1.33 19.25
N ILE A 15 -15.74 0.89 18.87
CA ILE A 15 -16.26 1.11 17.52
C ILE A 15 -16.49 2.59 17.23
N GLY A 16 -17.04 3.35 18.18
CA GLY A 16 -17.23 4.79 18.04
C GLY A 16 -15.91 5.54 17.86
N LEU A 17 -14.89 5.20 18.66
CA LEU A 17 -13.55 5.77 18.54
C LEU A 17 -12.87 5.39 17.21
N GLU A 18 -13.06 4.17 16.73
CA GLU A 18 -12.55 3.74 15.44
C GLU A 18 -13.16 4.57 14.29
N ALA A 19 -14.49 4.75 14.30
CA ALA A 19 -15.18 5.56 13.30
C ALA A 19 -14.72 7.03 13.29
N ALA A 20 -14.37 7.58 14.46
CA ALA A 20 -13.86 8.94 14.59
C ALA A 20 -12.38 9.09 14.19
N SER A 21 -11.55 8.06 14.47
CA SER A 21 -10.09 8.15 14.31
C SER A 21 -9.56 7.55 13.00
N MET A 22 -10.30 6.66 12.34
CA MET A 22 -9.82 5.86 11.18
C MET A 22 -8.44 5.21 11.43
N ALA A 23 -8.09 4.96 12.71
CA ALA A 23 -6.74 4.57 13.10
C ALA A 23 -6.47 3.06 12.95
N LEU A 24 -7.49 2.24 12.63
CA LEU A 24 -7.41 0.78 12.52
C LEU A 24 -6.94 0.09 13.79
N THR A 25 -6.86 0.78 14.94
CA THR A 25 -6.34 0.24 16.19
C THR A 25 -7.43 -0.15 17.17
N SER A 26 -8.52 0.63 17.25
CA SER A 26 -9.61 0.36 18.20
C SER A 26 -10.45 -0.86 17.81
N ILE A 27 -10.44 -1.24 16.52
CA ILE A 27 -11.12 -2.45 16.01
C ILE A 27 -10.61 -3.74 16.67
N TRP A 28 -9.31 -3.82 17.00
CA TRP A 28 -8.71 -5.01 17.60
C TRP A 28 -9.10 -5.18 19.07
N PHE A 29 -9.18 -4.05 19.78
CA PHE A 29 -9.72 -4.01 21.14
C PHE A 29 -11.23 -4.31 21.15
N ALA A 30 -11.99 -3.89 20.13
CA ALA A 30 -13.38 -4.29 19.98
C ALA A 30 -13.51 -5.82 19.81
N GLY A 31 -12.68 -6.43 18.96
CA GLY A 31 -12.64 -7.90 18.82
C GLY A 31 -12.33 -8.63 20.14
N GLY A 32 -11.35 -8.14 20.90
CA GLY A 32 -11.04 -8.66 22.24
C GLY A 32 -12.21 -8.51 23.22
N ALA A 33 -12.88 -7.36 23.23
CA ALA A 33 -14.01 -7.07 24.13
C ALA A 33 -15.21 -7.96 23.81
N LEU A 34 -15.45 -8.25 22.54
CA LEU A 34 -16.52 -9.16 22.10
C LEU A 34 -16.30 -10.57 22.63
N ILE A 35 -15.08 -11.11 22.52
CA ILE A 35 -14.74 -12.45 23.02
C ILE A 35 -14.86 -12.50 24.54
N ALA A 36 -14.36 -11.48 25.24
CA ALA A 36 -14.52 -11.36 26.70
C ALA A 36 -15.98 -11.26 27.13
N CYS A 37 -16.84 -10.61 26.34
CA CYS A 37 -18.28 -10.53 26.57
C CYS A 37 -18.95 -11.92 26.48
N VAL A 38 -18.61 -12.71 25.46
CA VAL A 38 -19.12 -14.09 25.30
C VAL A 38 -18.69 -14.98 26.47
N LEU A 39 -17.43 -14.88 26.92
CA LEU A 39 -16.94 -15.57 28.11
C LEU A 39 -17.67 -15.13 29.39
N SER A 40 -18.07 -13.86 29.46
CA SER A 40 -18.87 -13.31 30.56
C SER A 40 -20.27 -13.93 30.62
N ILE A 41 -20.91 -14.13 29.46
CA ILE A 41 -22.19 -14.82 29.36
C ILE A 41 -22.05 -16.30 29.75
N ALA A 42 -20.93 -16.93 29.43
CA ALA A 42 -20.63 -18.30 29.81
C ALA A 42 -20.28 -18.48 31.31
N GLY A 43 -20.30 -17.40 32.11
CA GLY A 43 -20.07 -17.47 33.56
C GLY A 43 -18.60 -17.65 33.97
N VAL A 44 -17.66 -17.38 33.06
CA VAL A 44 -16.22 -17.49 33.33
C VAL A 44 -15.76 -16.40 34.30
N ASN A 45 -14.77 -16.69 35.13
CA ASN A 45 -14.23 -15.75 36.12
C ASN A 45 -13.69 -14.45 35.47
N LEU A 46 -13.95 -13.31 36.11
CA LEU A 46 -13.49 -11.97 35.68
C LEU A 46 -11.98 -11.90 35.39
N TYR A 47 -11.15 -12.58 36.19
CA TYR A 47 -9.69 -12.61 35.97
C TYR A 47 -9.33 -13.25 34.63
N ILE A 48 -10.04 -14.32 34.26
CA ILE A 48 -9.84 -15.02 32.98
C ILE A 48 -10.37 -14.16 31.83
N GLN A 49 -11.50 -13.47 32.01
CA GLN A 49 -12.03 -12.54 30.99
C GLN A 49 -11.03 -11.42 30.66
N MET A 50 -10.43 -10.80 31.69
CA MET A 50 -9.41 -9.77 31.50
C MET A 50 -8.16 -10.33 30.82
N ALA A 51 -7.69 -11.50 31.25
CA ALA A 51 -6.55 -12.16 30.62
C ALA A 51 -6.82 -12.45 29.13
N VAL A 52 -7.98 -13.01 28.81
CA VAL A 52 -8.37 -13.30 27.42
C VAL A 52 -8.49 -12.01 26.60
N PHE A 53 -9.12 -10.96 27.13
CA PHE A 53 -9.22 -9.66 26.46
C PHE A 53 -7.85 -9.13 26.04
N VAL A 54 -6.89 -9.13 26.97
CA VAL A 54 -5.52 -8.63 26.72
C VAL A 54 -4.82 -9.53 25.71
N VAL A 55 -4.82 -10.85 25.94
CA VAL A 55 -4.13 -11.81 25.05
C VAL A 55 -4.69 -11.75 23.63
N VAL A 56 -6.01 -11.72 23.48
CA VAL A 56 -6.68 -11.64 22.18
C VAL A 56 -6.37 -10.31 21.50
N SER A 57 -6.50 -9.18 22.20
CA SER A 57 -6.18 -7.86 21.61
C SER A 57 -4.74 -7.78 21.13
N PHE A 58 -3.78 -8.29 21.92
CA PHE A 58 -2.37 -8.35 21.53
C PHE A 58 -2.11 -9.31 20.37
N LEU A 59 -2.75 -10.48 20.35
CA LEU A 59 -2.64 -11.43 19.23
C LEU A 59 -3.18 -10.83 17.94
N LEU A 60 -4.34 -10.17 17.99
CA LEU A 60 -4.89 -9.48 16.84
C LEU A 60 -3.95 -8.36 16.37
N LEU A 61 -3.49 -7.47 17.27
CA LEU A 61 -2.52 -6.41 16.91
C LEU A 61 -1.21 -6.96 16.30
N TYR A 62 -0.66 -8.03 16.87
CA TYR A 62 0.55 -8.67 16.36
C TYR A 62 0.33 -9.25 14.97
N SER A 63 -0.80 -9.94 14.74
CA SER A 63 -1.18 -10.46 13.44
C SER A 63 -1.52 -9.37 12.43
N THR A 64 -1.94 -8.18 12.90
CA THR A 64 -2.22 -7.03 12.05
C THR A 64 -0.97 -6.38 11.52
N ARG A 65 0.16 -6.42 12.23
CA ARG A 65 1.42 -5.83 11.75
C ARG A 65 1.83 -6.28 10.34
N PRO A 66 1.87 -7.60 10.00
CA PRO A 66 2.16 -8.04 8.64
C PRO A 66 1.04 -7.66 7.65
N LEU A 67 -0.24 -7.67 8.06
CA LEU A 67 -1.37 -7.34 7.19
C LEU A 67 -1.44 -5.85 6.85
N ALA A 68 -1.26 -4.96 7.83
CA ALA A 68 -1.21 -3.52 7.65
C ALA A 68 -0.02 -3.13 6.77
N LEU A 69 1.17 -3.70 6.97
CA LEU A 69 2.30 -3.51 6.05
C LEU A 69 1.97 -4.00 4.64
N ARG A 70 1.25 -5.12 4.52
CA ARG A 70 0.86 -5.67 3.21
C ARG A 70 -0.32 -4.95 2.57
N TYR A 71 -1.08 -4.10 3.27
CA TYR A 71 -2.23 -3.35 2.74
C TYR A 71 -1.93 -1.85 2.57
N ILE A 72 -1.26 -1.24 3.54
CA ILE A 72 -0.83 0.17 3.52
C ILE A 72 0.31 0.36 2.52
N ASN A 73 1.21 -0.61 2.36
CA ASN A 73 2.34 -0.48 1.45
C ASN A 73 2.01 -0.88 -0.01
N GLN A 74 0.75 -1.20 -0.34
CA GLN A 74 0.33 -1.36 -1.75
C GLN A 74 -0.18 -0.06 -2.39
N LYS A 75 -0.30 1.02 -1.61
CA LYS A 75 -0.71 2.35 -2.13
C LYS A 75 0.47 3.27 -2.47
N THR A 76 1.71 2.77 -2.45
CA THR A 76 2.84 3.53 -2.99
C THR A 76 3.04 3.16 -4.47
N VAL A 77 2.37 3.90 -5.36
CA VAL A 77 2.87 4.22 -6.71
C VAL A 77 3.23 3.02 -7.61
N ARG A 78 2.41 1.95 -7.67
CA ARG A 78 2.66 0.82 -8.60
C ARG A 78 1.64 0.61 -9.71
N THR A 79 0.47 1.24 -9.67
CA THR A 79 -0.62 0.86 -10.60
C THR A 79 -0.57 1.49 -11.99
N ASN A 80 0.14 2.61 -12.21
CA ASN A 80 0.15 3.27 -13.53
C ASN A 80 1.51 3.19 -14.23
N VAL A 81 2.62 3.28 -13.48
CA VAL A 81 3.96 3.37 -14.06
C VAL A 81 4.49 2.02 -14.55
N ASP A 82 4.13 0.93 -13.87
CA ASP A 82 4.50 -0.43 -14.32
C ASP A 82 3.75 -0.82 -15.60
N ALA A 83 2.52 -0.34 -15.78
CA ALA A 83 1.75 -0.52 -17.01
C ALA A 83 2.32 0.24 -18.23
N LEU A 84 3.31 1.12 -18.03
CA LEU A 84 4.07 1.77 -19.09
C LEU A 84 5.23 0.89 -19.57
N VAL A 85 5.68 -0.07 -18.77
CA VAL A 85 6.74 -1.02 -19.17
C VAL A 85 6.24 -1.88 -20.33
N GLY A 86 7.06 -2.01 -21.36
CA GLY A 86 6.73 -2.71 -22.61
C GLY A 86 5.98 -1.85 -23.65
N LYS A 87 5.44 -0.68 -23.28
CA LYS A 87 4.80 0.22 -24.25
C LYS A 87 5.83 0.98 -25.08
N LYS A 88 5.40 1.38 -26.28
CA LYS A 88 6.13 2.29 -27.16
C LYS A 88 5.89 3.73 -26.72
N ALA A 89 6.97 4.50 -26.65
CA ALA A 89 6.95 5.93 -26.40
C ALA A 89 7.64 6.65 -27.58
N ARG A 90 7.21 7.88 -27.87
CA ARG A 90 7.84 8.72 -28.89
C ARG A 90 8.77 9.72 -28.22
N VAL A 91 10.02 9.78 -28.64
CA VAL A 91 10.99 10.73 -28.11
C VAL A 91 10.60 12.15 -28.54
N THR A 92 10.28 13.04 -27.59
CA THR A 92 9.95 14.45 -27.88
C THR A 92 11.18 15.34 -27.84
N ALA A 93 12.09 15.10 -26.89
CA ALA A 93 13.43 15.70 -26.89
C ALA A 93 14.48 14.60 -26.95
N GLU A 94 15.52 14.85 -27.74
CA GLU A 94 16.67 13.96 -27.89
C GLU A 94 17.18 13.46 -26.54
N ILE A 95 17.35 12.14 -26.44
CA ILE A 95 17.82 11.48 -25.24
C ILE A 95 19.33 11.37 -25.31
N ASP A 96 19.99 12.03 -24.37
CA ASP A 96 21.42 11.99 -24.15
C ASP A 96 21.68 11.75 -22.65
N ASN A 97 22.36 10.64 -22.33
CA ASN A 97 22.66 10.28 -20.95
C ASN A 97 23.79 11.15 -20.37
N ASP A 98 24.72 11.63 -21.22
CA ASP A 98 25.88 12.42 -20.80
C ASP A 98 25.45 13.84 -20.40
N GLU A 99 24.59 14.45 -21.22
CA GLU A 99 23.98 15.75 -20.94
C GLU A 99 22.79 15.67 -19.96
N ALA A 100 22.44 14.47 -19.48
CA ALA A 100 21.27 14.22 -18.66
C ALA A 100 20.01 14.89 -19.23
N ARG A 101 19.79 14.78 -20.55
CA ARG A 101 18.64 15.36 -21.26
C ARG A 101 17.84 14.29 -22.00
N GLY A 102 16.54 14.50 -22.15
CA GLY A 102 15.67 13.58 -22.88
C GLY A 102 14.27 13.49 -22.32
N THR A 103 13.29 13.57 -23.22
CA THR A 103 11.88 13.39 -22.89
C THR A 103 11.22 12.51 -23.93
N ALA A 104 10.26 11.70 -23.49
CA ALA A 104 9.45 10.86 -24.33
C ALA A 104 7.98 10.99 -23.93
N MET A 105 7.11 10.98 -24.94
CA MET A 105 5.68 11.01 -24.79
C MET A 105 5.12 9.60 -24.84
N VAL A 106 4.38 9.22 -23.81
CA VAL A 106 3.68 7.94 -23.72
C VAL A 106 2.24 8.19 -23.29
N SER A 107 1.28 7.63 -24.04
CA SER A 107 -0.16 7.78 -23.76
C SER A 107 -0.62 9.23 -23.57
N GLY A 108 -0.01 10.19 -24.27
CA GLY A 108 -0.37 11.60 -24.19
C GLY A 108 0.33 12.41 -23.10
N GLN A 109 1.18 11.78 -22.27
CA GLN A 109 1.92 12.42 -21.19
C GLN A 109 3.42 12.47 -21.51
N GLU A 110 4.06 13.61 -21.25
CA GLU A 110 5.52 13.75 -21.37
C GLU A 110 6.22 13.26 -20.10
N TRP A 111 7.23 12.41 -20.29
CA TRP A 111 8.06 11.85 -19.22
C TRP A 111 9.53 12.06 -19.54
N THR A 112 10.37 12.21 -18.51
CA THR A 112 11.83 12.21 -18.70
C THR A 112 12.27 10.82 -19.13
N ALA A 113 13.08 10.72 -20.18
CA ALA A 113 13.52 9.45 -20.72
C ALA A 113 15.05 9.35 -20.72
N ARG A 114 15.55 8.13 -20.47
CA ARG A 114 16.97 7.78 -20.43
C ARG A 114 17.21 6.52 -21.23
N SER A 115 18.32 6.47 -21.95
CA SER A 115 18.70 5.30 -22.71
C SER A 115 19.24 4.23 -21.77
N ALA A 116 18.73 2.99 -21.89
CA ALA A 116 19.20 1.85 -21.09
C ALA A 116 20.68 1.51 -21.37
N ASP A 117 21.10 1.70 -22.62
CA ASP A 117 22.42 1.37 -23.13
C ASP A 117 23.37 2.59 -23.14
N GLY A 118 22.88 3.77 -22.73
CA GLY A 118 23.65 5.03 -22.83
C GLY A 118 23.73 5.60 -24.25
N SER A 119 23.29 4.85 -25.26
CA SER A 119 23.18 5.32 -26.65
C SER A 119 22.31 6.57 -26.80
N ARG A 120 22.76 7.56 -27.60
CA ARG A 120 21.99 8.75 -27.97
C ARG A 120 20.80 8.36 -28.86
N ILE A 121 19.61 8.88 -28.54
CA ILE A 121 18.37 8.61 -29.29
C ILE A 121 17.81 9.94 -29.81
N PRO A 122 17.76 10.12 -31.15
CA PRO A 122 17.28 11.37 -31.74
C PRO A 122 15.79 11.61 -31.43
N LYS A 123 15.41 12.89 -31.46
CA LYS A 123 14.00 13.28 -31.39
C LYS A 123 13.18 12.56 -32.47
N ASP A 124 11.90 12.36 -32.19
CA ASP A 124 10.94 11.68 -33.05
C ASP A 124 11.12 10.15 -33.20
N THR A 125 12.10 9.56 -32.53
CA THR A 125 12.31 8.11 -32.56
C THR A 125 11.28 7.39 -31.71
N MET A 126 10.79 6.24 -32.19
CA MET A 126 9.97 5.34 -31.38
C MET A 126 10.87 4.43 -30.53
N VAL A 127 10.67 4.44 -29.22
CA VAL A 127 11.45 3.65 -28.25
C VAL A 127 10.53 2.77 -27.43
N GLN A 128 11.05 1.65 -26.94
CA GLN A 128 10.33 0.76 -26.04
C GLN A 128 10.77 1.02 -24.60
N ILE A 129 9.82 1.15 -23.69
CA ILE A 129 10.07 1.32 -22.26
C ILE A 129 10.46 -0.04 -21.68
N GLN A 130 11.70 -0.18 -21.19
CA GLN A 130 12.17 -1.39 -20.51
C GLN A 130 11.88 -1.36 -19.00
N ALA A 131 12.00 -0.19 -18.38
CA ALA A 131 11.78 -0.04 -16.95
C ALA A 131 11.41 1.41 -16.60
N VAL A 132 10.91 1.61 -15.39
CA VAL A 132 10.67 2.95 -14.84
C VAL A 132 11.45 3.13 -13.55
N SER A 133 12.33 4.14 -13.53
CA SER A 133 13.15 4.51 -12.38
C SER A 133 12.65 5.83 -11.80
N GLY A 134 11.67 5.76 -10.91
CA GLY A 134 11.02 6.94 -10.32
C GLY A 134 10.20 7.72 -11.35
N VAL A 135 10.64 8.94 -11.68
CA VAL A 135 10.02 9.80 -12.72
C VAL A 135 10.68 9.65 -14.10
N LYS A 136 11.67 8.76 -14.23
CA LYS A 136 12.44 8.56 -15.46
C LYS A 136 12.06 7.23 -16.12
N LEU A 137 11.72 7.27 -17.40
CA LEU A 137 11.54 6.08 -18.23
C LEU A 137 12.91 5.61 -18.72
N ILE A 138 13.22 4.34 -18.50
CA ILE A 138 14.38 3.68 -19.08
C ILE A 138 13.92 3.05 -20.39
N VAL A 139 14.43 3.57 -21.49
CA VAL A 139 13.98 3.22 -22.84
C VAL A 139 15.11 2.62 -23.67
N SER A 140 14.75 1.83 -24.67
CA SER A 140 15.67 1.28 -25.65
C SER A 140 15.12 1.45 -27.05
N LYS A 141 16.03 1.55 -28.05
CA LYS A 141 15.62 1.54 -29.45
C LYS A 141 14.88 0.24 -29.74
N CYS A 142 13.72 0.34 -30.38
CA CYS A 142 13.01 -0.84 -30.85
C CYS A 142 13.91 -1.51 -31.89
N LYS A 143 14.45 -2.69 -31.60
CA LYS A 143 15.05 -3.53 -32.64
C LYS A 143 13.88 -4.00 -33.50
N GLU A 144 13.88 -3.58 -34.77
CA GLU A 144 13.01 -4.14 -35.78
C GLU A 144 13.65 -5.50 -36.14
N GLU A 145 12.97 -6.59 -35.82
CA GLU A 145 13.29 -7.94 -36.32
C GLU A 145 12.69 -8.14 -37.71
#